data_AF-A0A958F0U6-F1
#
_entry.id   AF-A0A958F0U6-F1
#
_cell.length_a   1.000
_cell.length_b   1.000
_cell.length_c   1.000
_cell.angle_alpha   90.00
_cell.angle_beta   90.00
_cell.angle_gamma   90.00
#
_symmetry.space_group_name_H-M   'P 1'
#
loop_
_entity.id
_entity.type
_entity.pdbx_description
1 polymer ?
#
loop_
_entity_poly.entity_id
_entity_poly.type
_entity_poly.pdbx_seq_one_letter_code
_entity_poly.pdbx_strand_id
1 'polypeptide(L)'
;AESILSKISFVIRFMALFSILTGFVVLIAAVMTSRFQRIRESVLLRTLGAKRRQISQILALEYFYLGSLAALTGLILSVGSGWALATFVFDAAFVPPTWSLVGSVALVVLLTIALGMLNSRGIATRPPLEVLRAEG
;
A
#
# COMPACT_ATOMS: atom_id res chain seq x y z
N ALA A 1 0.94 -15.31 -36.58
CA ALA A 1 1.70 -14.46 -35.64
C ALA A 1 0.80 -13.80 -34.59
N GLU A 2 -0.36 -13.23 -34.99
CA GLU A 2 -1.30 -12.57 -34.06
C GLU A 2 -1.80 -13.45 -32.90
N SER A 3 -2.03 -14.74 -33.13
CA SER A 3 -2.43 -15.68 -32.07
C SER A 3 -1.34 -15.90 -31.00
N ILE A 4 -0.06 -15.83 -31.37
CA ILE A 4 1.07 -16.00 -30.46
C ILE A 4 1.26 -14.73 -29.62
N LEU A 5 1.23 -13.56 -30.24
CA LEU A 5 1.29 -12.27 -29.54
C LEU A 5 0.12 -12.09 -28.55
N SER A 6 -1.09 -12.50 -28.95
CA SER A 6 -2.26 -12.47 -28.07
C SER A 6 -2.08 -13.40 -26.85
N LYS A 7 -1.59 -14.63 -27.06
CA LYS A 7 -1.28 -15.57 -25.98
C LYS A 7 -0.21 -15.03 -25.04
N ILE A 8 0.87 -14.45 -25.57
CA ILE A 8 1.94 -13.84 -24.76
C ILE A 8 1.38 -12.67 -23.94
N SER A 9 0.60 -11.78 -24.55
CA SER A 9 -0.02 -10.65 -23.85
C SER A 9 -0.96 -11.12 -22.73
N PHE A 10 -1.73 -12.18 -22.96
CA PHE A 10 -2.59 -12.78 -21.94
C PHE A 10 -1.79 -13.32 -20.75
N VAL A 11 -0.71 -14.06 -21.01
CA VAL A 11 0.16 -14.60 -19.96
C VAL A 11 0.81 -13.49 -19.14
N ILE A 12 1.33 -12.45 -19.81
CA ILE A 12 1.92 -11.28 -19.14
C ILE A 12 0.88 -10.57 -18.26
N ARG A 13 -0.33 -10.34 -18.77
CA ARG A 13 -1.43 -9.73 -17.98
C ARG A 13 -1.81 -10.60 -16.79
N PHE A 14 -1.87 -11.90 -16.96
CA PHE A 14 -2.17 -12.83 -15.87
C PHE A 14 -1.09 -12.79 -14.77
N MET A 15 0.19 -12.80 -15.16
CA MET A 15 1.32 -12.66 -14.23
C MET A 15 1.31 -11.31 -13.52
N ALA A 16 1.02 -10.22 -14.24
CA ALA A 16 0.90 -8.90 -13.64
C ALA A 16 -0.22 -8.86 -12.59
N LEU A 17 -1.39 -9.44 -12.89
CA LEU A 17 -2.51 -9.51 -11.95
C LEU A 17 -2.15 -10.32 -10.70
N PHE A 18 -1.50 -11.47 -10.86
CA PHE A 18 -1.00 -12.27 -9.75
C PHE A 18 0.02 -11.51 -8.89
N SER A 19 0.94 -10.77 -9.52
CA SER A 19 1.91 -9.94 -8.82
C SER A 19 1.24 -8.83 -8.01
N ILE A 20 0.20 -8.19 -8.57
CA ILE A 20 -0.58 -7.16 -7.88
C ILE A 20 -1.28 -7.76 -6.66
N LEU A 21 -1.92 -8.93 -6.80
CA LEU A 21 -2.56 -9.64 -5.68
C LEU A 21 -1.56 -9.97 -4.57
N THR A 22 -0.37 -10.44 -4.95
CA THR A 22 0.71 -10.71 -4.00
C THR A 22 1.14 -9.44 -3.27
N GLY A 23 1.26 -8.31 -3.98
CA GLY A 23 1.51 -7.01 -3.38
C GLY A 23 0.46 -6.60 -2.35
N PHE A 24 -0.82 -6.85 -2.62
CA PHE A 24 -1.90 -6.63 -1.64
C PHE A 24 -1.74 -7.50 -0.40
N VAL A 25 -1.41 -8.78 -0.56
CA VAL A 25 -1.17 -9.70 0.57
C VAL A 25 -0.01 -9.21 1.44
N VAL A 26 1.10 -8.81 0.81
CA VAL A 26 2.28 -8.26 1.52
C VAL A 26 1.92 -6.97 2.26
N LEU A 27 1.16 -6.07 1.64
CA LEU A 27 0.70 -4.84 2.26
C LEU A 27 -0.16 -5.11 3.49
N ILE A 28 -1.11 -6.05 3.41
CA ILE A 28 -1.96 -6.45 4.54
C ILE A 28 -1.09 -7.04 5.67
N ALA A 29 -0.15 -7.94 5.35
CA ALA A 29 0.74 -8.54 6.33
C ALA A 29 1.61 -7.50 7.05
N ALA A 30 2.20 -6.56 6.32
CA ALA A 30 3.01 -5.48 6.90
C ALA A 30 2.18 -4.59 7.84
N VAL A 31 0.95 -4.24 7.44
CA VAL A 31 0.03 -3.47 8.27
C VAL A 31 -0.36 -4.24 9.54
N MET A 32 -0.57 -5.56 9.45
CA MET A 32 -0.87 -6.42 10.60
C MET A 32 0.28 -6.45 11.60
N THR A 33 1.53 -6.58 11.14
CA THR A 33 2.71 -6.56 12.01
C THR A 33 2.87 -5.22 12.74
N SER A 34 2.55 -4.10 12.07
CA SER A 34 2.63 -2.74 12.64
C SER A 34 1.57 -2.46 13.73
N ARG A 35 0.59 -3.36 13.92
CA ARG A 35 -0.50 -3.21 14.91
C ARG A 35 -0.03 -3.18 16.35
N PHE A 36 0.85 -4.10 16.73
CA PHE A 36 1.25 -4.28 18.13
C PHE A 36 1.97 -3.05 18.70
N GLN A 37 2.81 -2.41 17.88
CA GLN A 37 3.52 -1.19 18.28
C GLN A 37 2.56 -0.01 18.48
N ARG A 38 1.59 0.17 17.57
CA ARG A 38 0.59 1.26 17.62
C ARG A 38 -0.39 1.15 18.78
N ILE A 39 -0.70 -0.06 19.24
CA ILE A 39 -1.53 -0.29 20.44
C ILE A 39 -0.82 0.27 21.66
N ARG A 40 0.47 -0.02 21.82
CA ARG A 40 1.27 0.46 22.95
C ARG A 40 1.38 1.99 22.95
N GLU A 41 1.64 2.59 21.79
CA GLU A 41 1.65 4.05 21.63
C GLU A 41 0.28 4.68 21.95
N SER A 42 -0.83 4.10 21.48
CA SER A 42 -2.17 4.60 21.78
C SER A 42 -2.50 4.56 23.27
N VAL A 43 -2.04 3.52 23.98
CA VAL A 43 -2.21 3.41 25.44
C VAL A 43 -1.38 4.47 26.15
N LEU A 44 -0.11 4.67 25.75
CA LEU A 44 0.74 5.73 26.30
C LEU A 44 0.15 7.13 26.06
N LEU A 45 -0.30 7.42 24.84
CA LEU A 45 -0.96 8.69 24.51
C LEU A 45 -2.26 8.89 25.30
N ARG A 46 -3.03 7.83 25.53
CA ARG A 46 -4.22 7.88 26.39
C ARG A 46 -3.88 8.17 27.85
N THR A 47 -2.81 7.59 28.38
CA THR A 47 -2.34 7.90 29.74
C THR A 47 -1.87 9.35 29.88
N LEU A 48 -1.40 9.95 28.79
CA LEU A 48 -1.06 11.38 28.71
C LEU A 48 -2.27 12.29 28.42
N GLY A 49 -3.49 11.75 28.39
CA GLY A 49 -4.73 12.53 28.23
C GLY A 49 -5.19 12.77 26.79
N ALA A 50 -4.60 12.12 25.79
CA ALA A 50 -4.99 12.30 24.40
C ALA A 50 -6.41 11.81 24.09
N LYS A 51 -7.19 12.62 23.38
CA LYS A 51 -8.55 12.26 22.94
C LYS A 51 -8.50 11.24 21.79
N ARG A 52 -9.48 10.33 21.74
CA ARG A 52 -9.60 9.29 20.68
C ARG A 52 -9.52 9.84 19.24
N ARG A 53 -9.99 11.07 19.02
CA ARG A 53 -9.93 11.76 17.72
C ARG A 53 -8.51 12.20 17.35
N GLN A 54 -7.69 12.63 18.32
CA GLN A 54 -6.29 13.00 18.08
C GLN A 54 -5.47 11.77 17.68
N ILE A 55 -5.68 10.64 18.35
CA ILE A 55 -5.00 9.38 18.03
C ILE A 55 -5.33 8.94 16.60
N SER A 56 -6.60 9.00 16.20
CA SER A 56 -7.00 8.64 14.82
C SER A 56 -6.41 9.59 13.77
N GLN A 57 -6.23 10.87 14.08
CA GLN A 57 -5.62 11.85 13.16
C GLN A 57 -4.12 11.60 12.99
N ILE A 58 -3.40 11.34 14.09
CA ILE A 58 -1.98 11.00 14.05
C ILE A 58 -1.78 9.74 13.19
N LEU A 59 -2.62 8.72 13.41
CA LEU A 59 -2.53 7.47 12.66
C LEU A 59 -2.82 7.65 11.17
N ALA A 60 -3.82 8.45 10.84
CA ALA A 60 -4.15 8.77 9.45
C ALA A 60 -2.98 9.51 8.76
N LEU A 61 -2.33 10.43 9.46
CA LEU A 61 -1.17 11.17 8.95
C LEU A 61 0.03 10.24 8.72
N GLU A 62 0.30 9.33 9.65
CA GLU A 62 1.37 8.36 9.51
C GLU A 62 1.17 7.42 8.30
N TYR A 63 -0.05 6.89 8.14
CA TYR A 63 -0.38 6.07 6.96
C TYR A 63 -0.40 6.88 5.67
N PHE A 64 -0.72 8.17 5.72
CA PHE A 64 -0.59 9.06 4.57
C PHE A 64 0.88 9.21 4.15
N TYR A 65 1.81 9.39 5.09
CA TYR A 65 3.24 9.43 4.78
C TYR A 65 3.78 8.10 4.25
N LEU A 66 3.37 6.97 4.84
CA LEU A 66 3.76 5.65 4.34
C LEU A 66 3.21 5.39 2.92
N GLY A 67 1.95 5.73 2.69
CA GLY A 67 1.30 5.60 1.38
C GLY A 67 1.92 6.51 0.33
N SER A 68 2.28 7.75 0.68
CA SER A 68 2.90 8.69 -0.26
C SER A 68 4.32 8.26 -0.64
N LEU A 69 5.12 7.77 0.31
CA LEU A 69 6.43 7.20 0.03
C LEU A 69 6.33 5.97 -0.89
N ALA A 70 5.39 5.06 -0.62
CA ALA A 70 5.15 3.89 -1.46
C ALA A 70 4.69 4.27 -2.88
N ALA A 71 3.80 5.27 -3.00
CA ALA A 71 3.32 5.73 -4.29
C ALA A 71 4.41 6.45 -5.10
N LEU A 72 5.27 7.24 -4.44
CA LEU A 72 6.41 7.90 -5.07
C LEU A 72 7.42 6.89 -5.61
N THR A 73 7.80 5.88 -4.82
CA THR A 73 8.72 4.84 -5.29
C THR A 73 8.13 4.05 -6.44
N GLY A 74 6.85 3.68 -6.36
CA GLY A 74 6.13 3.03 -7.46
C GLY A 74 6.06 3.89 -8.73
N LEU A 75 5.82 5.19 -8.59
CA LEU A 75 5.79 6.13 -9.71
C LEU A 75 7.15 6.23 -10.40
N ILE A 76 8.23 6.37 -9.63
CA ILE A 76 9.59 6.44 -10.18
C ILE A 76 9.93 5.16 -10.94
N LEU A 77 9.62 3.98 -10.35
CA LEU A 77 9.84 2.70 -11.01
C LEU A 77 9.00 2.56 -12.28
N SER A 78 7.71 2.89 -12.22
CA SER A 78 6.80 2.76 -13.37
C SER A 78 7.21 3.69 -14.52
N VAL A 79 7.49 4.97 -14.24
CA VAL A 79 7.88 5.95 -15.25
C VAL A 79 9.27 5.62 -15.78
N GLY A 80 10.22 5.28 -14.91
CA GLY A 80 11.57 4.91 -15.27
C GLY A 80 11.62 3.66 -16.18
N SER A 81 10.87 2.61 -15.83
CA SER A 81 10.75 1.41 -16.67
C SER A 81 10.05 1.70 -17.99
N GLY A 82 8.98 2.50 -17.99
CA GLY A 82 8.27 2.89 -19.21
C GLY A 82 9.15 3.68 -20.18
N TRP A 83 9.89 4.66 -19.64
CA TRP A 83 10.84 5.46 -20.41
C TRP A 83 11.98 4.58 -20.96
N ALA A 84 12.57 3.72 -20.14
CA ALA A 84 13.63 2.82 -20.58
C ALA A 84 13.17 1.87 -21.69
N LEU A 85 11.98 1.28 -21.57
CA LEU A 85 11.42 0.42 -22.63
C LEU A 85 11.18 1.21 -23.92
N ALA A 86 10.60 2.41 -23.82
CA ALA A 86 10.30 3.24 -24.99
C ALA A 86 11.57 3.65 -25.76
N THR A 87 12.63 4.05 -25.06
CA THR A 87 13.90 4.46 -25.66
C THR A 87 14.74 3.28 -26.15
N PHE A 88 14.92 2.23 -25.34
CA PHE A 88 15.89 1.17 -25.67
C PHE A 88 15.31 0.02 -26.50
N VAL A 89 13.99 -0.20 -26.46
CA VAL A 89 13.36 -1.36 -27.12
C VAL A 89 12.47 -0.95 -28.28
N PHE A 90 11.69 0.12 -28.13
CA PHE A 90 10.66 0.49 -29.10
C PHE A 90 11.00 1.71 -29.98
N ASP A 91 12.09 2.41 -29.68
CA ASP A 91 12.55 3.65 -30.35
C ASP A 91 11.41 4.66 -30.59
N ALA A 92 10.52 4.79 -29.59
CA ALA A 92 9.27 5.51 -29.67
C ALA A 92 9.22 6.69 -28.70
N ALA A 93 8.45 7.72 -29.06
CA ALA A 93 8.21 8.87 -28.18
C ALA A 93 7.40 8.43 -26.94
N PHE A 94 8.04 8.44 -25.77
CA PHE A 94 7.39 8.14 -24.50
C PHE A 94 6.50 9.32 -24.06
N VAL A 95 5.18 9.16 -24.15
CA VAL A 95 4.22 10.13 -23.63
C VAL A 95 3.54 9.53 -22.40
N PRO A 96 3.97 9.88 -21.17
CA PRO A 96 3.37 9.34 -19.96
C PRO A 96 1.93 9.83 -19.81
N PRO A 97 0.94 8.94 -19.63
CA PRO A 97 -0.44 9.33 -19.39
C PRO A 97 -0.55 9.91 -17.97
N THR A 98 -0.44 11.23 -17.88
CA THR A 98 -0.41 11.98 -16.61
C THR A 98 -1.63 11.71 -15.74
N TRP A 99 -2.82 11.63 -16.36
CA TRP A 99 -4.07 11.34 -15.64
C TRP A 99 -4.07 9.96 -14.97
N SER A 100 -3.63 8.92 -15.69
CA SER A 100 -3.55 7.56 -15.15
C SER A 100 -2.50 7.44 -14.05
N LEU A 101 -1.38 8.15 -14.18
CA LEU A 101 -0.32 8.20 -13.16
C LEU A 101 -0.84 8.84 -11.86
N VAL A 102 -1.47 10.01 -11.96
CA VAL A 102 -2.05 10.71 -10.80
C VAL A 102 -3.14 9.84 -10.15
N GLY A 103 -4.01 9.22 -10.95
CA GLY A 103 -5.03 8.29 -10.46
C GLY A 103 -4.43 7.10 -9.71
N SER A 104 -3.34 6.53 -10.21
CA SER A 104 -2.66 5.38 -9.57
C SER A 104 -1.99 5.77 -8.25
N VAL A 105 -1.33 6.92 -8.19
CA VAL A 105 -0.74 7.46 -6.95
C VAL A 105 -1.81 7.71 -5.91
N ALA A 106 -2.89 8.42 -6.29
CA ALA A 106 -4.00 8.69 -5.40
C ALA A 106 -4.64 7.38 -4.89
N LEU A 107 -4.82 6.40 -5.76
CA LEU A 107 -5.35 5.08 -5.42
C LEU A 107 -4.48 4.37 -4.39
N VAL A 108 -3.16 4.33 -4.58
CA VAL A 108 -2.22 3.66 -3.66
C VAL A 108 -2.21 4.35 -2.28
N VAL A 109 -2.19 5.68 -2.24
CA VAL A 109 -2.24 6.45 -0.98
C VAL A 109 -3.56 6.17 -0.25
N LEU A 110 -4.69 6.27 -0.96
CA LEU A 110 -6.02 6.03 -0.39
C LEU A 110 -6.16 4.58 0.11
N LEU A 111 -5.69 3.59 -0.65
CA LEU A 111 -5.69 2.19 -0.24
C LEU A 111 -4.86 1.97 1.03
N THR A 112 -3.67 2.59 1.11
CA THR A 112 -2.80 2.47 2.28
C THR A 112 -3.45 3.06 3.52
N ILE A 113 -4.07 4.23 3.41
CA ILE A 113 -4.83 4.86 4.52
C ILE A 113 -6.03 4.01 4.89
N ALA A 114 -6.83 3.57 3.90
CA ALA A 114 -8.02 2.76 4.14
C ALA A 114 -7.69 1.44 4.85
N LEU A 115 -6.68 0.72 4.37
CA LEU A 115 -6.20 -0.52 5.00
C LEU A 115 -5.63 -0.25 6.39
N GLY A 116 -4.83 0.81 6.56
CA GLY A 116 -4.31 1.24 7.86
C GLY A 116 -5.40 1.56 8.87
N MET A 117 -6.46 2.26 8.46
CA MET A 117 -7.61 2.64 9.29
C MET A 117 -8.57 1.49 9.57
N LEU A 118 -8.94 0.68 8.57
CA LEU A 118 -9.85 -0.46 8.74
C LEU A 118 -9.33 -1.45 9.76
N ASN A 119 -8.05 -1.77 9.63
CA ASN A 119 -7.42 -2.78 10.45
C ASN A 119 -7.06 -2.13 11.83
N SER A 120 -7.05 -0.79 11.96
CA SER A 120 -7.00 -0.04 13.23
C SER A 120 -8.33 -0.09 13.98
N ARG A 121 -9.46 -0.08 13.26
CA ARG A 121 -10.79 -0.25 13.85
C ARG A 121 -10.98 -1.65 14.43
N GLY A 122 -10.40 -2.69 13.80
CA GLY A 122 -10.42 -4.07 14.30
C GLY A 122 -9.72 -4.29 15.66
N ILE A 123 -8.87 -3.35 16.08
CA ILE A 123 -8.21 -3.36 17.41
C ILE A 123 -9.21 -3.14 18.55
N ALA A 124 -10.33 -2.44 18.29
CA ALA A 124 -11.37 -2.24 19.31
C ALA A 124 -12.17 -3.52 19.62
N THR A 125 -12.02 -4.58 18.82
CA THR A 125 -12.84 -5.80 18.89
C THR A 125 -12.13 -7.05 19.39
N ARG A 126 -10.81 -7.03 19.63
CA ARG A 126 -10.12 -8.17 20.28
C ARG A 126 -9.49 -7.75 21.62
N PRO A 127 -9.82 -8.44 22.73
CA PRO A 127 -9.31 -8.09 24.04
C PRO A 127 -7.78 -8.17 24.09
N PRO A 128 -7.09 -7.18 24.71
CA PRO A 128 -5.63 -7.16 24.89
C PRO A 128 -5.05 -8.38 25.63
N LEU A 129 -5.91 -9.19 26.25
CA LEU A 129 -5.54 -10.35 27.05
C LEU A 129 -5.12 -11.58 26.22
N GLU A 130 -5.44 -11.66 24.93
CA GLU A 130 -4.96 -12.78 24.07
C GLU A 130 -3.49 -12.62 23.68
N VAL A 131 -3.00 -11.37 23.61
CA VAL A 131 -1.61 -11.08 23.20
C VAL A 131 -0.62 -11.38 24.34
N LEU A 132 -1.01 -11.07 25.58
CA LEU A 132 -0.21 -11.38 26.78
C LEU A 132 -0.21 -12.88 27.16
N ARG A 133 -1.08 -13.69 26.56
CA ARG A 133 -1.12 -15.15 26.80
C ARG A 133 -0.38 -15.94 25.72
N ALA A 134 0.09 -15.30 24.65
CA ALA A 134 0.93 -15.93 23.63
C ALA A 134 2.44 -15.81 23.90
N GLU A 135 2.84 -14.97 24.86
CA GLU A 135 4.22 -14.83 25.36
C GLU A 135 4.44 -15.54 26.72
N GLY A 136 3.45 -16.27 27.23
CA GLY A 136 3.53 -17.06 28.47
C GLY A 136 3.59 -18.55 28.19
#